data_AF-A0A924Q3L9-F1
#
_entry.id   AF-A0A924Q3L9-F1
#
_cell.length_a   1.000
_cell.length_b   1.000
_cell.length_c   1.000
_cell.angle_alpha   90.00
_cell.angle_beta   90.00
_cell.angle_gamma   90.00
#
_symmetry.space_group_name_H-M   'P 1'
#
loop_
_entity.id
_entity.type
_entity.pdbx_description
1 polymer ?
#
loop_
_entity_poly.entity_id
_entity_poly.type
_entity_poly.pdbx_seq_one_letter_code
_entity_poly.pdbx_strand_id
1 'polypeptide(L)'
;MKAFFRQQLDRYAARLGELEFLLSREDIMKDMDQFLVLSREHSDVAAVAGRWARYSQREADLGAASDLFEASRSEPEMAAMAQEEIDDATSELGQL
;
A
#
# COMPACT_ATOMS: atom_id res chain seq x y z
N MET A 1 0.16 -4.29 -14.07
CA MET A 1 0.24 -5.61 -13.39
C MET A 1 -0.95 -6.49 -13.79
N LYS A 2 -0.80 -7.83 -13.89
CA LYS A 2 -1.94 -8.73 -14.17
C LYS A 2 -2.91 -8.76 -12.98
N ALA A 3 -4.22 -8.82 -13.23
CA ALA A 3 -5.27 -8.75 -12.21
C ALA A 3 -5.12 -9.81 -11.10
N PHE A 4 -4.72 -11.03 -11.46
CA PHE A 4 -4.49 -12.10 -10.49
C PHE A 4 -3.45 -11.76 -9.41
N PHE A 5 -2.35 -11.08 -9.78
CA PHE A 5 -1.32 -10.71 -8.81
C PHE A 5 -1.81 -9.62 -7.86
N ARG A 6 -2.58 -8.65 -8.36
CA ARG A 6 -3.22 -7.64 -7.50
C ARG A 6 -4.14 -8.30 -6.47
N GLN A 7 -5.02 -9.20 -6.92
CA GLN A 7 -5.92 -9.93 -6.02
C GLN A 7 -5.15 -10.74 -4.96
N GLN A 8 -4.01 -11.32 -5.31
CA GLN A 8 -3.18 -12.04 -4.35
C GLN A 8 -2.53 -11.10 -3.33
N LEU A 9 -2.08 -9.91 -3.74
CA LEU A 9 -1.52 -8.88 -2.84
C LEU A 9 -2.59 -8.29 -1.92
N ASP A 10 -3.80 -8.07 -2.42
CA ASP A 10 -4.96 -7.66 -1.62
C ASP A 10 -5.29 -8.67 -0.52
N ARG A 11 -5.12 -9.97 -0.80
CA ARG A 11 -5.25 -11.02 0.21
C ARG A 11 -4.20 -10.92 1.31
N TYR A 12 -2.96 -10.58 0.98
CA TYR A 12 -1.92 -10.34 1.98
C TYR A 12 -2.26 -9.12 2.85
N ALA A 13 -2.77 -8.04 2.26
CA ALA A 13 -3.23 -6.88 3.02
C ALA A 13 -4.39 -7.22 3.97
N ALA A 14 -5.38 -7.99 3.49
CA ALA A 14 -6.47 -8.47 4.34
C ALA A 14 -5.97 -9.37 5.48
N ARG A 15 -5.04 -10.29 5.16
CA ARG A 15 -4.44 -11.19 6.16
C ARG A 15 -3.63 -10.43 7.21
N LEU A 16 -2.96 -9.34 6.84
CA LEU A 16 -2.26 -8.48 7.80
C LEU A 16 -3.24 -7.93 8.86
N GLY A 17 -4.36 -7.36 8.41
CA GLY A 17 -5.38 -6.84 9.34
C GLY A 17 -6.02 -7.93 10.21
N GLU A 18 -6.21 -9.14 9.68
CA GLU A 18 -6.62 -10.29 10.49
C GLU A 18 -5.59 -10.64 11.57
N LEU A 19 -4.30 -10.66 11.23
CA LEU A 19 -3.22 -10.97 12.15
C LEU A 19 -3.09 -9.91 13.25
N GLU A 20 -3.18 -8.62 12.89
CA GLU A 20 -3.22 -7.51 13.85
C GLU A 20 -4.38 -7.67 14.83
N PHE A 21 -5.57 -8.01 14.32
CA PHE A 21 -6.73 -8.30 15.16
C PHE A 21 -6.48 -9.49 16.09
N LEU A 22 -5.97 -10.61 15.57
CA LEU A 22 -5.70 -11.81 16.37
C LEU A 22 -4.65 -11.54 17.46
N LEU A 23 -3.58 -10.83 17.13
CA LEU A 23 -2.53 -10.45 18.09
C LEU A 23 -3.03 -9.47 19.17
N SER A 24 -4.11 -8.72 18.90
CA SER A 24 -4.74 -7.84 19.88
C SER A 24 -5.64 -8.57 20.89
N ARG A 25 -5.97 -9.85 20.66
CA ARG A 25 -6.89 -10.60 21.51
C ARG A 25 -6.22 -11.11 22.78
N GLU A 26 -6.90 -10.95 23.91
CA GLU A 26 -6.41 -11.38 25.21
C GLU A 26 -6.18 -12.89 25.32
N ASP A 27 -7.01 -13.72 24.67
CA ASP A 27 -6.85 -15.18 24.69
C ASP A 27 -5.61 -15.64 23.93
N ILE A 28 -5.24 -14.94 22.85
CA ILE A 28 -3.98 -15.16 22.13
C ILE A 28 -2.79 -14.65 22.94
N MET A 29 -2.89 -13.48 23.59
CA MET A 29 -1.82 -12.96 24.45
C MET A 29 -1.49 -13.87 25.64
N LYS A 30 -2.47 -14.66 26.11
CA LYS A 30 -2.30 -15.64 27.18
C LYS A 30 -1.66 -16.96 26.70
N ASP A 31 -1.68 -17.24 25.40
CA ASP A 31 -1.06 -18.41 24.77
C ASP A 31 0.21 -17.99 24.02
N MET A 32 1.36 -18.09 24.69
CA MET A 32 2.64 -17.61 24.16
C MET A 32 3.08 -18.36 22.90
N ASP A 33 2.76 -19.65 22.77
CA ASP A 33 3.13 -20.45 21.60
C ASP A 33 2.35 -19.96 20.37
N GLN A 34 1.03 -19.75 20.51
CA GLN A 34 0.21 -19.18 19.45
C GLN A 34 0.62 -17.74 19.11
N PHE A 35 0.89 -16.91 20.13
CA PHE A 35 1.33 -15.53 19.94
C PHE A 35 2.61 -15.44 19.12
N LEU A 36 3.61 -16.29 19.40
CA LEU A 36 4.88 -16.31 18.65
C LEU A 36 4.69 -16.76 17.20
N VAL A 37 3.84 -17.76 16.94
CA VAL A 37 3.52 -18.21 15.59
C VAL A 37 2.86 -17.09 14.78
N LEU A 38 1.83 -16.44 15.34
CA LEU A 38 1.11 -15.35 14.68
C LEU A 38 1.99 -14.11 14.51
N SER A 39 2.87 -13.80 15.46
CA SER A 39 3.81 -12.67 15.35
C SER A 39 4.80 -12.88 14.20
N ARG A 40 5.26 -14.12 13.99
CA ARG A 40 6.14 -14.45 12.87
C ARG A 40 5.42 -14.30 11.53
N GLU A 41 4.21 -14.85 11.43
CA GLU A 41 3.39 -14.68 10.23
C GLU A 41 3.11 -13.20 9.95
N HIS A 42 2.79 -12.42 10.99
CA HIS A 42 2.58 -10.98 10.89
C HIS A 42 3.81 -10.28 10.32
N SER A 43 5.02 -10.56 10.82
CA SER A 43 6.24 -9.95 10.27
C SER A 43 6.45 -10.27 8.79
N ASP A 44 6.22 -11.52 8.38
CA ASP A 44 6.38 -11.94 6.99
C ASP A 44 5.34 -11.29 6.07
N VAL A 45 4.08 -11.25 6.49
CA VAL A 45 2.98 -10.66 5.74
C VAL A 45 3.08 -9.13 5.70
N ALA A 46 3.49 -8.49 6.80
CA ALA A 46 3.60 -7.04 6.91
C ALA A 46 4.60 -6.45 5.90
N ALA A 47 5.71 -7.14 5.62
CA ALA A 47 6.67 -6.70 4.63
C ALA A 47 6.05 -6.61 3.22
N VAL A 48 5.28 -7.63 2.84
CA VAL A 48 4.62 -7.69 1.52
C VAL A 48 3.45 -6.73 1.44
N ALA A 49 2.57 -6.76 2.45
CA ALA A 49 1.39 -5.90 2.53
C ALA A 49 1.76 -4.42 2.61
N GLY A 50 2.82 -4.06 3.33
CA GLY A 50 3.33 -2.70 3.41
C GLY A 50 3.84 -2.17 2.07
N ARG A 51 4.61 -2.99 1.32
CA ARG A 51 5.05 -2.62 -0.03
C ARG A 51 3.87 -2.47 -0.99
N TRP A 52 2.88 -3.36 -0.91
CA TRP A 52 1.65 -3.27 -1.70
C TRP A 52 0.82 -2.02 -1.36
N ALA A 53 0.71 -1.68 -0.07
CA ALA A 53 0.02 -0.46 0.36
C ALA A 53 0.71 0.79 -0.20
N ARG A 54 2.05 0.85 -0.15
CA ARG A 54 2.81 1.97 -0.73
C ARG A 54 2.62 2.07 -2.24
N TYR A 55 2.68 0.94 -2.95
CA TYR A 55 2.42 0.88 -4.39
C TYR A 55 1.01 1.37 -4.74
N SER A 56 -0.01 0.88 -4.02
CA SER A 56 -1.41 1.27 -4.23
C SER A 56 -1.65 2.75 -3.95
N GLN A 57 -1.00 3.30 -2.92
CA GLN A 57 -1.03 4.73 -2.62
C GLN A 57 -0.42 5.54 -3.76
N ARG A 58 0.78 5.17 -4.23
CA ARG A 58 1.43 5.89 -5.34
C ARG A 58 0.64 5.77 -6.66
N GLU A 59 -0.03 4.65 -6.93
CA GLU A 59 -0.96 4.55 -8.07
C GLU A 59 -2.14 5.53 -7.93
N ALA A 60 -2.70 5.69 -6.72
CA ALA A 60 -3.77 6.64 -6.47
C ALA A 60 -3.29 8.10 -6.56
N ASP A 61 -2.11 8.40 -6.00
CA ASP A 61 -1.48 9.72 -6.04
C ASP A 61 -1.18 10.14 -7.49
N LEU A 62 -0.66 9.21 -8.31
CA LEU A 62 -0.45 9.41 -9.74
C LEU A 62 -1.76 9.75 -10.49
N GLY A 63 -2.84 9.03 -10.18
CA GLY A 63 -4.16 9.30 -10.73
C GLY A 63 -4.65 10.71 -10.38
N ALA A 64 -4.57 11.07 -9.09
CA ALA A 64 -4.96 12.38 -8.60
C ALA A 64 -4.12 13.52 -9.22
N ALA A 65 -2.80 13.33 -9.35
CA ALA A 65 -1.91 14.29 -9.99
C ALA A 65 -2.19 14.44 -11.49
N SER A 66 -2.52 13.33 -12.17
CA SER A 66 -2.94 13.35 -13.58
C SER A 66 -4.25 14.12 -13.78
N ASP A 67 -5.24 13.90 -12.91
CA ASP A 67 -6.50 14.63 -12.94
C ASP A 67 -6.29 16.13 -12.68
N LEU A 68 -5.41 16.46 -11.72
CA LEU A 68 -5.04 17.85 -11.42
C LEU A 68 -4.32 18.52 -12.59
N PHE A 69 -3.40 17.82 -13.26
CA PHE A 69 -2.72 18.33 -14.45
C PHE A 69 -3.72 18.69 -15.56
N GLU A 70 -4.67 17.79 -15.83
CA GLU A 70 -5.71 18.03 -16.84
C GLU A 70 -6.62 19.22 -16.45
N ALA A 71 -7.00 19.32 -15.19
CA ALA A 71 -7.84 20.41 -14.67
C ALA A 71 -7.13 21.77 -14.67
N SER A 72 -5.81 21.79 -14.50
CA SER A 72 -4.98 23.00 -14.40
C SER A 72 -4.26 23.38 -15.69
N ARG A 73 -4.62 22.82 -16.85
CA ARG A 73 -3.97 23.10 -18.16
C ARG A 73 -3.87 24.59 -18.53
N SER A 74 -4.76 25.44 -18.00
CA SER A 74 -4.75 26.89 -18.23
C SER A 74 -3.96 27.68 -17.18
N GLU A 75 -3.42 27.01 -16.16
CA GLU A 75 -2.68 27.57 -15.03
C GLU A 75 -1.27 26.96 -15.00
N PRO A 76 -0.30 27.56 -15.72
CA PRO A 76 1.00 26.93 -15.99
C PRO A 76 1.79 26.52 -14.74
N GLU A 77 1.70 27.29 -13.66
CA GLU A 77 2.39 26.98 -12.40
C GLU A 77 1.77 25.75 -11.71
N MET A 78 0.44 25.63 -11.70
CA MET A 78 -0.25 24.46 -11.15
C MET A 78 -0.04 23.22 -12.02
N ALA A 79 -0.06 23.36 -13.35
CA ALA A 79 0.23 22.26 -14.26
C ALA A 79 1.68 21.76 -14.11
N ALA A 80 2.65 22.65 -13.90
CA ALA A 80 4.05 22.26 -13.66
C ALA A 80 4.19 21.46 -12.35
N MET A 81 3.53 21.90 -11.27
CA MET A 81 3.52 21.17 -9.99
C MET A 81 2.86 19.79 -10.11
N ALA A 82 1.72 19.70 -10.81
CA ALA A 82 1.07 18.42 -11.05
C ALA A 82 1.95 17.46 -11.87
N GLN A 83 2.71 17.98 -12.84
CA GLN A 83 3.65 17.18 -13.62
C GLN A 83 4.82 16.65 -12.76
N GLU A 84 5.34 17.46 -11.83
CA GLU A 84 6.37 17.01 -10.88
C GLU A 84 5.86 15.84 -10.02
N GLU A 85 4.65 15.95 -9.48
CA GLU A 85 4.02 14.87 -8.69
C GLU A 85 3.79 13.58 -9.52
N ILE A 86 3.43 13.73 -10.81
CA ILE A 86 3.32 12.60 -11.74
C ILE A 86 4.67 11.91 -11.93
N ASP A 87 5.74 12.69 -12.13
CA ASP A 87 7.08 12.17 -12.37
C ASP A 87 7.61 11.45 -11.12
N ASP A 88 7.42 12.04 -9.93
CA ASP A 88 7.81 11.47 -8.65
C ASP A 88 7.05 10.17 -8.35
N ALA A 89 5.72 10.18 -8.50
CA ALA A 89 4.90 8.99 -8.29
C ALA A 89 5.28 7.86 -9.27
N THR A 90 5.53 8.20 -10.53
CA THR A 90 5.94 7.24 -11.57
C THR A 90 7.33 6.66 -11.27
N SER A 91 8.28 7.50 -10.86
CA SER A 91 9.63 7.08 -10.49
C SER A 91 9.60 6.11 -9.31
N GLU A 92 8.83 6.42 -8.27
CA GLU A 92 8.72 5.56 -7.10
C GLU A 92 8.02 4.23 -7.42
N LEU A 93 6.93 4.26 -8.20
CA LEU A 93 6.26 3.04 -8.67
C LEU A 93 7.20 2.09 -9.43
N GLY A 94 8.20 2.62 -10.14
CA GLY A 94 9.23 1.84 -10.82
C GLY A 94 10.23 1.14 -9.89
N GLN A 95 10.35 1.60 -8.63
CA GLN A 95 11.27 1.07 -7.62
C GLN A 95 10.55 0.12 -6.61
N LEU A 96 9.22 0.20 -6.54
CA LEU A 96 8.35 -0.65 -5.72
C LEU A 96 8.01 -1.99 -6.38
#